data_AF-A0A0L8AMN3-F1
#
_entry.id   AF-A0A0L8AMN3-F1
#
_cell.length_a   1.000
_cell.length_b   1.000
_cell.length_c   1.000
_cell.angle_alpha   90.00
_cell.angle_beta   90.00
_cell.angle_gamma   90.00
#
_symmetry.space_group_name_H-M   'P 1'
#
loop_
_entity.id
_entity.type
_entity.pdbx_description
1 polymer ?
#
loop_
_entity_poly.entity_id
_entity_poly.type
_entity_poly.pdbx_seq_one_letter_code
_entity_poly.pdbx_strand_id
1 'polypeptide(L)'
;MKKIKIHICNNKRAWFTPKGRLWHVEDKGVQLSYRTIEEMLRTHPEFASIPEIQASVDRRIEKAKRKKDYLVRKESKRIELEATPKIKTEKMVTCYYCFGTGETGLGMPCTNCKGKGGYLVTAKGF
;
A
#
# COMPACT_ATOMS: atom_id res chain seq x y z
N MET A 1 2.36 -28.79 20.53
CA MET A 1 2.00 -29.08 19.11
C MET A 1 0.59 -28.59 18.87
N LYS A 2 0.35 -27.72 17.87
CA LYS A 2 -1.03 -27.30 17.53
C LYS A 2 -1.78 -28.51 16.98
N LYS A 3 -2.97 -28.80 17.52
CA LYS A 3 -3.85 -29.85 16.99
C LYS A 3 -4.20 -29.49 15.53
N ILE A 4 -3.84 -30.36 14.59
CA ILE A 4 -4.20 -30.21 13.19
C ILE A 4 -5.70 -30.48 13.08
N LYS A 5 -6.45 -29.55 12.46
CA LYS A 5 -7.88 -29.75 12.20
C LYS A 5 -8.04 -30.70 11.03
N ILE A 6 -8.69 -31.83 11.26
CA ILE A 6 -8.99 -32.85 10.25
C ILE A 6 -10.47 -32.73 9.90
N HIS A 7 -10.75 -32.62 8.60
CA HIS A 7 -12.08 -32.59 8.03
C HIS A 7 -12.38 -33.94 7.39
N ILE A 8 -13.53 -34.53 7.69
CA ILE A 8 -13.91 -35.86 7.20
C ILE A 8 -15.12 -35.71 6.28
N CYS A 9 -15.04 -36.26 5.08
CA CYS A 9 -16.15 -36.31 4.12
C CYS A 9 -16.02 -37.60 3.30
N ASN A 10 -17.11 -38.36 3.17
CA ASN A 10 -17.18 -39.59 2.36
C ASN A 10 -16.02 -40.58 2.61
N ASN A 11 -15.71 -40.85 3.89
CA ASN A 11 -14.57 -41.68 4.33
C ASN A 11 -13.17 -41.18 3.93
N LYS A 12 -13.06 -39.96 3.39
CA LYS A 12 -11.79 -39.30 3.12
C LYS A 12 -11.49 -38.28 4.20
N ARG A 13 -10.20 -38.08 4.47
CA ARG A 13 -9.74 -37.11 5.48
C ARG A 13 -8.94 -36.03 4.81
N ALA A 14 -9.30 -34.77 5.01
CA ALA A 14 -8.54 -33.62 4.54
C ALA A 14 -7.99 -32.82 5.72
N TRP A 15 -6.74 -32.40 5.67
CA TRP A 15 -6.16 -31.50 6.66
C TRP A 15 -5.13 -30.56 6.06
N PHE A 16 -4.93 -29.43 6.72
CA PHE A 16 -3.92 -28.45 6.33
C PHE A 16 -2.72 -28.53 7.28
N THR A 17 -1.52 -28.66 6.71
CA THR A 17 -0.26 -28.64 7.47
C THR A 17 0.39 -27.26 7.38
N PRO A 18 0.54 -26.52 8.50
CA PRO A 18 1.22 -25.22 8.50
C PRO A 18 2.68 -25.33 8.06
N LYS A 19 3.35 -26.43 8.44
CA LYS A 19 4.71 -26.77 8.00
C LYS A 19 4.64 -27.27 6.56
N GLY A 20 5.20 -26.50 5.62
CA GLY A 20 5.11 -26.76 4.18
C GLY A 20 3.91 -26.11 3.49
N ARG A 21 2.90 -25.65 4.25
CA ARG A 21 1.68 -24.98 3.71
C ARG A 21 0.96 -25.84 2.67
N LEU A 22 0.80 -27.13 2.97
CA LEU A 22 0.18 -28.10 2.08
C LEU A 22 -1.19 -28.54 2.60
N TRP A 23 -2.08 -28.82 1.67
CA TRP A 23 -3.32 -29.55 1.91
C TRP A 23 -3.06 -31.03 1.68
N HIS A 24 -3.45 -31.88 2.61
CA HIS A 24 -3.36 -33.32 2.45
C HIS A 24 -4.75 -33.91 2.42
N VAL A 25 -4.93 -34.89 1.55
CA VAL A 25 -6.13 -35.73 1.50
C VAL A 25 -5.68 -37.18 1.63
N GLU A 26 -6.29 -37.90 2.56
CA GLU A 26 -6.14 -39.34 2.71
C GLU A 26 -7.40 -40.01 2.17
N ASP A 27 -7.22 -40.85 1.14
CA ASP A 27 -8.26 -41.67 0.52
C ASP A 27 -7.80 -43.13 0.56
N LYS A 28 -8.48 -43.97 1.34
CA LYS A 28 -8.20 -45.42 1.49
C LYS A 28 -6.71 -45.75 1.76
N GLY A 29 -6.03 -44.95 2.57
CA GLY A 29 -4.63 -45.15 2.96
C GLY A 29 -3.60 -44.56 1.99
N VAL A 30 -4.04 -43.93 0.89
CA VAL A 30 -3.18 -43.14 0.00
C VAL A 30 -3.26 -41.67 0.40
N GLN A 31 -2.10 -41.08 0.72
CA GLN A 31 -2.00 -39.66 1.06
C GLN A 31 -1.58 -38.85 -0.16
N LEU A 32 -2.45 -37.97 -0.62
CA LEU A 32 -2.19 -36.99 -1.68
C LEU A 32 -1.93 -35.61 -1.05
N SER A 33 -1.01 -34.85 -1.63
CA SER A 33 -0.63 -33.52 -1.13
C SER A 33 -0.76 -32.48 -2.22
N TYR A 34 -1.40 -31.36 -1.90
CA TYR A 34 -1.72 -30.26 -2.80
C TYR A 34 -1.12 -28.95 -2.27
N ARG A 35 -0.65 -28.09 -3.18
CA ARG A 35 -0.07 -26.79 -2.79
C ARG A 35 -1.15 -25.77 -2.52
N THR A 36 -2.29 -25.88 -3.19
CA THR A 36 -3.43 -25.00 -2.97
C THR A 36 -4.71 -25.75 -2.67
N ILE A 37 -5.63 -25.04 -2.00
CA ILE A 37 -6.97 -25.55 -1.75
C ILE A 37 -7.75 -25.74 -3.06
N GLU A 38 -7.46 -24.94 -4.09
CA GLU A 38 -8.10 -25.06 -5.39
C GLU A 38 -7.67 -26.33 -6.12
N GLU A 39 -6.38 -26.68 -6.06
CA GLU A 39 -5.86 -27.95 -6.60
C GLU A 39 -6.52 -29.16 -5.91
N MET A 40 -6.62 -29.11 -4.58
CA MET A 40 -7.30 -30.14 -3.80
C MET A 40 -8.77 -30.28 -4.22
N LEU A 41 -9.51 -29.18 -4.34
CA LEU A 41 -10.94 -29.19 -4.70
C LEU A 41 -11.20 -29.61 -6.15
N ARG A 42 -10.23 -29.44 -7.06
CA ARG A 42 -10.34 -29.95 -8.44
C ARG A 42 -10.31 -31.48 -8.48
N THR A 43 -9.48 -32.10 -7.64
CA THR A 43 -9.39 -33.58 -7.56
C THR A 43 -10.44 -34.16 -6.61
N HIS A 44 -10.83 -33.41 -5.58
CA HIS A 44 -11.75 -33.81 -4.54
C HIS A 44 -12.84 -32.75 -4.29
N PRO A 45 -13.80 -32.59 -5.22
CA PRO A 45 -14.86 -31.58 -5.10
C PRO A 45 -15.78 -31.82 -3.89
N GLU A 46 -15.84 -33.04 -3.36
CA GLU A 46 -16.62 -33.41 -2.17
C GLU A 46 -16.33 -32.52 -0.96
N PHE A 47 -15.09 -32.05 -0.81
CA PHE A 47 -14.68 -31.19 0.30
C PHE A 47 -15.22 -29.75 0.19
N ALA A 48 -15.73 -29.33 -0.96
CA ALA A 48 -16.37 -28.01 -1.11
C ALA A 48 -17.67 -27.91 -0.29
N SER A 49 -18.30 -29.05 0.01
CA SER A 49 -19.50 -29.11 0.86
C SER A 49 -19.23 -28.76 2.33
N ILE A 50 -17.97 -28.78 2.76
CA ILE A 50 -17.59 -28.48 4.14
C ILE A 50 -17.51 -26.96 4.34
N PRO A 51 -18.34 -26.36 5.22
CA PRO A 51 -18.41 -24.91 5.39
C PRO A 51 -17.07 -24.25 5.71
N GLU A 52 -16.20 -24.90 6.50
CA GLU A 52 -14.91 -24.31 6.86
C GLU A 52 -13.87 -24.32 5.73
N ILE A 53 -13.97 -25.32 4.82
CA ILE A 53 -13.13 -25.39 3.62
C ILE A 53 -13.59 -24.30 2.66
N GLN A 54 -14.90 -24.17 2.44
CA GLN A 54 -15.48 -23.10 1.62
C GLN A 54 -15.12 -21.72 2.16
N ALA A 55 -15.27 -21.47 3.47
CA ALA A 55 -14.86 -20.21 4.09
C ALA A 55 -13.35 -19.91 3.97
N SER A 56 -12.52 -20.94 3.76
CA SER A 56 -11.08 -20.76 3.51
C SER A 56 -10.79 -20.36 2.05
N VAL A 57 -11.58 -20.87 1.10
CA VAL A 57 -11.57 -20.43 -0.30
C VAL A 57 -12.03 -18.97 -0.40
N ASP A 58 -13.16 -18.64 0.22
CA ASP A 58 -13.76 -17.30 0.14
C ASP A 58 -12.81 -16.24 0.71
N ARG A 59 -12.17 -16.53 1.85
CA ARG A 59 -11.14 -15.64 2.44
C ARG A 59 -9.94 -15.41 1.52
N ARG A 60 -9.55 -16.42 0.73
CA ARG A 60 -8.48 -16.25 -0.27
C ARG A 60 -8.92 -15.34 -1.41
N ILE A 61 -10.13 -15.55 -1.94
CA ILE A 61 -10.70 -14.72 -3.00
C ILE A 61 -10.81 -13.27 -2.54
N GLU A 62 -11.34 -13.04 -1.33
CA GLU A 62 -11.47 -11.71 -0.76
C GLU A 62 -10.11 -11.03 -0.56
N LYS A 63 -9.10 -11.76 -0.06
CA LYS A 63 -7.75 -11.24 0.09
C LYS A 63 -7.12 -10.86 -1.25
N ALA A 64 -7.37 -11.64 -2.30
CA ALA A 64 -6.91 -11.33 -3.65
C ALA A 64 -7.58 -10.05 -4.20
N LYS A 65 -8.89 -9.89 -3.99
CA LYS A 65 -9.65 -8.67 -4.36
C LYS A 65 -9.11 -7.44 -3.63
N ARG A 66 -8.99 -7.51 -2.29
CA ARG A 66 -8.45 -6.39 -1.48
C ARG A 66 -7.03 -5.99 -1.89
N LYS A 67 -6.18 -6.94 -2.29
CA LYS A 67 -4.83 -6.65 -2.79
C LYS A 67 -4.88 -5.87 -4.12
N LYS A 68 -5.81 -6.21 -5.01
CA LYS A 68 -6.03 -5.49 -6.27
C LYS A 68 -6.48 -4.06 -6.00
N ASP A 69 -7.43 -3.87 -5.10
CA ASP A 69 -7.96 -2.53 -4.75
C ASP A 69 -6.89 -1.64 -4.12
N TYR A 70 -6.02 -2.21 -3.28
CA TYR A 70 -4.88 -1.49 -2.71
C TYR A 70 -3.91 -0.99 -3.77
N LEU A 71 -3.61 -1.82 -4.78
CA LEU A 71 -2.70 -1.44 -5.88
C LEU A 71 -3.29 -0.30 -6.72
N VAL A 72 -4.58 -0.39 -7.06
CA VAL A 72 -5.29 0.66 -7.80
C VAL A 72 -5.29 1.99 -7.03
N ARG A 73 -5.51 1.95 -5.71
CA ARG A 73 -5.49 3.15 -4.85
C ARG A 73 -4.08 3.77 -4.73
N LYS A 74 -3.04 2.93 -4.75
CA LYS A 74 -1.65 3.40 -4.69
C LYS A 74 -1.24 4.08 -5.99
N GLU A 75 -1.69 3.55 -7.12
CA GLU A 75 -1.42 4.10 -8.45
C GLU A 75 -2.15 5.42 -8.68
N SER A 76 -3.43 5.52 -8.33
CA SER A 76 -4.21 6.76 -8.39
C SER A 76 -3.61 7.88 -7.53
N LYS A 77 -3.16 7.58 -6.30
CA LYS A 77 -2.42 8.56 -5.48
C LYS A 77 -1.12 9.05 -6.13
N ARG A 78 -0.42 8.19 -6.86
CA ARG A 78 0.83 8.55 -7.54
C ARG A 78 0.56 9.51 -8.69
N ILE A 79 -0.52 9.26 -9.45
CA ILE A 79 -0.98 10.14 -10.54
C ILE A 79 -1.41 11.51 -9.99
N GLU A 80 -2.15 11.56 -8.88
CA GLU A 80 -2.53 12.83 -8.24
C GLU A 80 -1.31 13.65 -7.79
N LEU A 81 -0.29 13.01 -7.22
CA LEU A 81 0.96 13.67 -6.82
C LEU A 81 1.73 14.25 -8.02
N GLU A 82 1.79 13.53 -9.14
CA GLU A 82 2.47 14.01 -10.36
C GLU A 82 1.68 15.11 -11.09
N ALA A 83 0.35 15.14 -10.95
CA ALA A 83 -0.53 16.13 -11.55
C ALA A 83 -0.62 17.45 -10.77
N THR A 84 -0.13 17.51 -9.53
CA THR A 84 -0.09 18.78 -8.79
C THR A 84 0.96 19.71 -9.41
N PRO A 85 0.57 20.89 -9.95
CA PRO A 85 1.55 21.84 -10.45
C PRO A 85 2.40 22.29 -9.26
N LYS A 86 3.73 22.24 -9.40
CA LYS A 86 4.65 22.81 -8.40
C LYS A 86 4.35 24.30 -8.29
N ILE A 87 3.55 24.67 -7.29
CA ILE A 87 3.12 26.04 -7.05
C ILE A 87 4.39 26.87 -6.81
N LYS A 88 4.74 27.69 -7.79
CA LYS A 88 5.75 28.74 -7.60
C LYS A 88 5.05 29.88 -6.88
N THR A 89 5.34 30.05 -5.61
CA THR A 89 4.89 31.23 -4.87
C THR A 89 5.96 32.31 -4.98
N GLU A 90 5.59 33.44 -5.56
CA GLU A 90 6.42 34.64 -5.61
C GLU A 90 5.88 35.62 -4.57
N LYS A 91 6.77 36.12 -3.70
CA LYS A 91 6.43 37.12 -2.70
C LYS A 91 7.50 38.21 -2.72
N MET A 92 7.04 39.46 -2.71
CA MET A 92 7.91 40.60 -2.50
C MET A 92 8.23 40.72 -1.01
N VAL A 93 9.51 40.76 -0.67
CA VAL A 93 10.01 40.82 0.71
C VAL A 93 10.82 42.10 0.88
N THR A 94 10.57 42.82 1.98
CA THR A 94 11.28 44.04 2.31
C THR A 94 12.67 43.74 2.86
N CYS A 95 13.63 44.61 2.53
CA CYS A 95 14.97 44.54 3.06
C CYS A 95 14.93 44.85 4.56
N TYR A 96 15.26 43.85 5.37
CA TYR A 96 15.28 43.95 6.83
C TYR A 96 16.19 45.08 7.32
N TYR A 97 17.34 45.28 6.68
CA TYR A 97 18.38 46.21 7.13
C TYR A 97 18.08 47.69 6.86
N CYS A 98 17.13 47.99 5.97
CA CYS A 98 16.66 49.36 5.76
C CYS A 98 15.14 49.48 5.97
N PHE A 99 14.49 48.48 6.56
CA PHE A 99 13.05 48.47 6.76
C PHE A 99 12.22 48.80 5.51
N GLY A 100 12.73 48.47 4.32
CA GLY A 100 12.04 48.76 3.07
C GLY A 100 12.34 50.13 2.43
N THR A 101 13.07 51.02 3.10
CA THR A 101 13.29 52.40 2.60
C THR A 101 14.31 52.48 1.46
N GLY A 102 15.21 51.49 1.36
CA GLY A 102 16.32 51.54 0.40
C GLY A 102 17.53 52.34 0.91
N GLU A 103 17.43 53.03 2.03
CA GLU A 103 18.46 53.92 2.57
C GLU A 103 18.81 53.56 4.02
N THR A 104 20.04 53.89 4.42
CA THR A 104 20.50 53.80 5.81
C THR A 104 20.14 55.07 6.56
N GLY A 105 20.20 55.07 7.90
CA GLY A 105 19.88 56.24 8.73
C GLY A 105 20.70 57.51 8.45
N LEU A 106 21.75 57.41 7.63
CA LEU A 106 22.59 58.52 7.17
C LEU A 106 22.24 58.99 5.73
N GLY A 107 21.11 58.55 5.15
CA GLY A 107 20.69 58.88 3.78
C GLY A 107 21.54 58.23 2.68
N MET A 108 22.42 57.29 3.04
CA MET A 108 23.22 56.53 2.07
C MET A 108 22.48 55.28 1.59
N PRO A 109 22.65 54.86 0.32
CA PRO A 109 21.97 53.68 -0.21
C PRO A 109 22.33 52.44 0.58
N CYS A 110 21.31 51.68 0.97
CA CYS A 110 21.49 50.46 1.74
C CYS A 110 22.30 49.44 0.92
N THR A 111 23.45 49.01 1.46
CA THR A 111 24.38 48.09 0.80
C THR A 111 23.77 46.70 0.59
N ASN A 112 22.89 46.26 1.50
CA ASN A 112 22.21 44.98 1.39
C ASN A 112 21.26 44.95 0.20
N CYS A 113 20.42 45.99 0.02
CA CYS A 113 19.48 46.07 -1.11
C CYS A 113 19.91 46.92 -2.28
N LYS A 114 21.12 47.46 -2.26
CA LYS A 114 21.66 48.37 -3.27
C LYS A 114 20.66 49.49 -3.61
N GLY A 115 20.03 50.08 -2.58
CA GLY A 115 19.02 51.12 -2.77
C GLY A 115 17.59 50.66 -3.06
N LYS A 116 17.32 49.36 -3.27
CA LYS A 116 16.01 48.89 -3.79
C LYS A 116 14.88 48.75 -2.76
N GLY A 117 15.18 48.67 -1.46
CA GLY A 117 14.18 48.51 -0.40
C GLY A 117 13.51 47.11 -0.33
N GLY A 118 13.46 46.34 -1.41
CA GLY A 118 12.90 44.99 -1.39
C GLY A 118 13.33 44.12 -2.57
N TYR A 119 12.96 42.84 -2.52
CA TYR A 119 13.29 41.85 -3.54
C TYR A 119 12.14 40.89 -3.76
N LEU A 120 12.03 40.40 -4.99
CA LEU A 120 11.12 39.31 -5.33
C LEU A 120 11.78 37.99 -4.92
N VAL A 121 11.13 37.25 -4.03
CA VAL A 121 11.57 35.92 -3.61
C VAL A 121 10.64 34.90 -4.24
N THR A 122 11.21 34.00 -5.03
CA THR A 122 10.50 32.85 -5.59
C THR A 122 10.80 31.62 -4.73
N ALA A 123 9.79 31.12 -4.02
CA ALA A 123 9.90 29.85 -3.33
C ALA A 123 9.39 28.72 -4.24
N LYS A 124 10.19 27.66 -4.36
CA LYS A 124 9.72 26.39 -4.92
C LYS A 124 9.31 25.51 -3.73
N GLY A 125 8.00 25.27 -3.58
CA GLY A 125 7.52 24.24 -2.66
C GLY A 125 8.06 22.88 -3.12
N PHE A 126 8.68 22.14 -2.20
CA PHE A 126 9.12 20.75 -2.41
C PHE A 126 8.02 19.77 -2.04
#